data_AF-A0AAW7DHM7-F1
#
_entry.id   AF-A0AAW7DHM7-F1
#
_cell.length_a   1.000
_cell.length_b   1.000
_cell.length_c   1.000
_cell.angle_alpha   90.00
_cell.angle_beta   90.00
_cell.angle_gamma   90.00
#
_symmetry.space_group_name_H-M   'P 1'
#
loop_
_entity.id
_entity.type
_entity.pdbx_description
1 polymer ?
#
loop_
_entity_poly.entity_id
_entity_poly.type
_entity_poly.pdbx_seq_one_letter_code
_entity_poly.pdbx_strand_id
1 'polypeptide(L)'
;MFLQKEDLKNNIYNYQVEDITEGDDTIVHQALQAAEEECRSYLAANNKKEWQDGRLKYDLDAIFSATGTKRNALILSHCIIIAKWHIIDLANVDILYEQAKERYDRAIKYLNQLAKGDISLDSLPQIKPPVNPDDENIEDTYPFMYGSREKFNYE
;
A
#
# COMPACT_ATOMS: atom_id res chain seq x y z
N MET A 1 2.27 -9.98 -11.19
CA MET A 1 3.09 -8.86 -10.71
C MET A 1 2.37 -7.59 -11.06
N PHE A 2 2.06 -6.77 -10.05
CA PHE A 2 1.34 -5.51 -10.22
C PHE A 2 2.18 -4.50 -11.01
N LEU A 3 3.48 -4.48 -10.71
CA LEU A 3 4.49 -3.67 -11.38
C LEU A 3 5.08 -4.40 -12.58
N GLN A 4 5.51 -3.65 -13.59
CA GLN A 4 6.23 -4.13 -14.76
C GLN A 4 7.47 -3.27 -15.01
N LYS A 5 8.48 -3.81 -15.71
CA LYS A 5 9.71 -3.08 -16.02
C LYS A 5 9.43 -1.78 -16.78
N GLU A 6 8.44 -1.81 -17.67
CA GLU A 6 8.01 -0.66 -18.47
C GLU A 6 7.40 0.47 -17.63
N ASP A 7 6.97 0.20 -16.40
CA ASP A 7 6.43 1.23 -15.51
C ASP A 7 7.53 2.14 -14.93
N LEU A 8 8.79 1.66 -14.87
CA LEU A 8 9.94 2.42 -14.36
C LEU A 8 10.19 3.72 -15.13
N LYS A 9 9.82 3.75 -16.42
CA LYS A 9 9.96 4.93 -17.31
C LYS A 9 9.30 6.20 -16.77
N ASN A 10 8.33 6.05 -15.86
CA ASN A 10 7.65 7.19 -15.24
C ASN A 10 8.55 7.97 -14.27
N ASN A 11 9.68 7.39 -13.82
CA ASN A 11 10.48 7.93 -12.73
C ASN A 11 12.00 7.80 -12.92
N ILE A 12 12.45 6.87 -13.75
CA ILE A 12 13.86 6.67 -14.13
C ILE A 12 13.92 6.24 -15.61
N TYR A 13 14.89 6.73 -16.36
CA TYR A 13 15.04 6.37 -17.77
C TYR A 13 15.67 4.96 -17.90
N ASN A 14 15.29 4.21 -18.95
CA ASN A 14 15.82 2.85 -19.17
C ASN A 14 17.34 2.78 -19.19
N TYR A 15 18.01 3.72 -19.85
CA TYR A 15 19.48 3.72 -19.91
C TYR A 15 20.11 3.85 -18.51
N GLN A 16 19.50 4.61 -17.59
CA GLN A 16 20.00 4.72 -16.22
C GLN A 16 19.79 3.43 -15.44
N VAL A 17 18.67 2.74 -15.68
CA VAL A 17 18.43 1.42 -15.07
C VAL A 17 19.43 0.40 -15.60
N GLU A 18 19.67 0.38 -16.91
CA GLU A 18 20.64 -0.50 -17.56
C GLU A 18 22.07 -0.22 -17.07
N ASP A 19 22.47 1.04 -16.93
CA ASP A 19 23.79 1.42 -16.41
C ASP A 19 23.98 0.98 -14.95
N ILE A 20 22.95 1.11 -14.11
CA ILE A 20 23.01 0.74 -12.69
C ILE A 20 23.03 -0.79 -12.50
N THR A 21 22.22 -1.50 -13.29
CA THR A 21 22.03 -2.96 -13.16
C THR A 21 22.95 -3.75 -14.07
N GLU A 22 23.82 -3.09 -14.84
CA GLU A 22 24.64 -3.69 -15.90
C GLU A 22 23.81 -4.50 -16.92
N GLY A 23 22.54 -4.14 -17.10
CA GLY A 23 21.58 -4.85 -17.94
C GLY A 23 21.00 -6.13 -17.35
N ASP A 24 21.21 -6.40 -16.06
CA ASP A 24 20.65 -7.57 -15.37
C ASP A 24 19.19 -7.34 -14.95
N ASP A 25 18.27 -7.91 -15.73
CA ASP A 25 16.83 -7.85 -15.48
C ASP A 25 16.42 -8.55 -14.17
N THR A 26 17.22 -9.47 -13.63
CA THR A 26 16.90 -10.15 -12.37
C THR A 26 16.92 -9.18 -11.19
N ILE A 27 17.87 -8.24 -11.19
CA ILE A 27 17.98 -7.18 -10.18
C ILE A 27 16.76 -6.26 -10.25
N VAL A 28 16.35 -5.89 -11.47
CA VAL A 28 15.18 -5.05 -11.69
C VAL A 28 13.92 -5.76 -11.18
N HIS A 29 13.74 -7.03 -11.52
CA HIS A 29 12.59 -7.80 -11.07
C HIS A 29 12.55 -7.98 -9.55
N GLN A 30 13.71 -8.22 -8.91
CA GLN A 30 13.81 -8.31 -7.46
C GLN A 30 13.42 -6.97 -6.79
N ALA A 31 13.89 -5.84 -7.31
CA ALA A 31 13.54 -4.52 -6.79
C ALA A 31 12.04 -4.20 -6.94
N LEU A 32 11.43 -4.60 -8.07
CA LEU A 32 9.99 -4.45 -8.27
C LEU A 32 9.18 -5.33 -7.31
N GLN A 33 9.59 -6.58 -7.10
CA GLN A 33 8.94 -7.48 -6.14
C GLN A 33 9.06 -6.96 -4.71
N ALA A 34 10.25 -6.49 -4.30
CA ALA A 34 10.46 -5.91 -3.00
C ALA A 34 9.58 -4.67 -2.78
N ALA A 35 9.47 -3.79 -3.78
CA ALA A 35 8.62 -2.61 -3.71
C ALA A 35 7.11 -2.93 -3.64
N GLU A 36 6.66 -3.97 -4.36
CA GLU A 36 5.28 -4.45 -4.30
C GLU A 36 4.95 -4.96 -2.89
N GLU A 37 5.80 -5.81 -2.32
CA GLU A 37 5.64 -6.38 -0.98
C GLU A 37 5.69 -5.30 0.11
N GLU A 38 6.60 -4.33 -0.03
CA GLU A 38 6.72 -3.21 0.90
C GLU A 38 5.45 -2.34 0.89
N CYS A 39 4.96 -1.93 -0.28
CA CYS A 39 3.68 -1.22 -0.41
C CYS A 39 2.52 -2.03 0.15
N ARG A 40 2.49 -3.34 -0.12
CA ARG A 40 1.46 -4.25 0.38
C ARG A 40 1.45 -4.29 1.91
N SER A 41 2.62 -4.26 2.55
CA SER A 41 2.75 -4.27 4.01
C SER A 41 2.09 -3.07 4.69
N TYR A 42 2.12 -1.88 4.06
CA TYR A 42 1.48 -0.68 4.60
C TYR A 42 -0.05 -0.70 4.47
N LEU A 43 -0.56 -1.32 3.41
CA LEU A 43 -2.00 -1.48 3.18
C LEU A 43 -2.58 -2.65 3.98
N ALA A 44 -1.74 -3.60 4.39
CA ALA A 44 -2.17 -4.74 5.17
C ALA A 44 -2.67 -4.33 6.55
N ALA A 45 -3.88 -4.80 6.89
CA ALA A 45 -4.44 -4.61 8.21
C ALA A 45 -3.55 -5.32 9.25
N ASN A 46 -3.13 -4.59 10.28
CA ASN A 46 -2.36 -5.17 11.37
C ASN A 46 -3.30 -5.96 12.29
N ASN A 47 -2.94 -7.18 12.69
CA ASN A 47 -3.72 -8.04 13.59
C ASN A 47 -3.78 -7.54 15.05
N LYS A 48 -3.40 -6.28 15.30
CA LYS A 48 -3.47 -5.65 16.62
C LYS A 48 -4.94 -5.41 16.99
N LYS A 49 -5.31 -5.72 18.22
CA LYS A 49 -6.67 -5.48 18.76
C LYS A 49 -7.11 -4.01 18.63
N GLU A 50 -6.20 -3.05 18.75
CA GLU A 50 -6.51 -1.61 18.57
C GLU A 50 -7.00 -1.26 17.15
N TRP A 51 -6.69 -2.12 16.16
CA TRP A 51 -7.06 -1.96 14.77
C TRP A 51 -8.36 -2.68 14.44
N GLN A 52 -8.97 -3.32 15.44
CA GLN A 52 -10.29 -3.93 15.37
C GLN A 52 -11.44 -2.92 15.61
N ASP A 53 -11.17 -1.62 15.45
CA ASP A 53 -12.13 -0.53 15.69
C ASP A 53 -13.01 -0.19 14.46
N GLY A 54 -13.20 -1.14 13.55
CA GLY A 54 -14.04 -0.95 12.34
C GLY A 54 -13.45 -0.05 11.24
N ARG A 55 -12.14 0.18 11.23
CA ARG A 55 -11.45 0.94 10.16
C ARG A 55 -11.57 0.24 8.80
N LEU A 56 -11.50 1.03 7.72
CA LEU A 56 -11.51 0.52 6.35
C LEU A 56 -10.41 -0.53 6.14
N LYS A 57 -10.80 -1.71 5.67
CA LYS A 57 -9.88 -2.77 5.25
C LYS A 57 -9.82 -2.78 3.72
N TYR A 58 -8.63 -2.67 3.16
CA TYR A 58 -8.44 -2.77 1.71
C TYR A 58 -8.32 -4.23 1.27
N ASP A 59 -8.87 -4.54 0.10
CA ASP A 59 -8.69 -5.84 -0.53
C ASP A 59 -7.36 -5.85 -1.31
N LEU A 60 -6.30 -6.33 -0.65
CA LEU A 60 -4.96 -6.37 -1.22
C LEU A 60 -4.88 -7.23 -2.47
N ASP A 61 -5.59 -8.36 -2.49
CA ASP A 61 -5.54 -9.28 -3.63
C ASP A 61 -6.20 -8.63 -4.85
N ALA A 62 -7.34 -7.95 -4.67
CA ALA A 62 -7.96 -7.19 -5.76
C ALA A 62 -7.08 -6.02 -6.25
N ILE A 63 -6.38 -5.32 -5.34
CA ILE A 63 -5.52 -4.19 -5.69
C ILE A 63 -4.30 -4.64 -6.50
N PHE A 64 -3.55 -5.62 -5.98
CA PHE A 64 -2.28 -6.05 -6.58
C PHE A 64 -2.45 -7.06 -7.72
N SER A 65 -3.64 -7.67 -7.88
CA SER A 65 -3.98 -8.46 -9.07
C SER A 65 -4.42 -7.62 -10.26
N ALA A 66 -4.73 -6.33 -10.07
CA ALA A 66 -5.16 -5.45 -11.16
C ALA A 66 -4.04 -5.27 -12.21
N THR A 67 -4.43 -5.23 -13.49
CA THR A 67 -3.51 -5.08 -14.63
C THR A 67 -3.94 -3.95 -15.56
N GLY A 68 -2.99 -3.42 -16.33
CA GLY A 68 -3.24 -2.38 -17.32
C GLY A 68 -3.82 -1.10 -16.71
N THR A 69 -4.94 -0.62 -17.27
CA THR A 69 -5.63 0.63 -16.86
C THR A 69 -6.49 0.47 -15.60
N LYS A 70 -6.69 -0.76 -15.13
CA LYS A 70 -7.43 -1.01 -13.88
C LYS A 70 -6.57 -0.77 -12.63
N ARG A 71 -5.25 -0.63 -12.81
CA ARG A 71 -4.31 -0.33 -11.72
C ARG A 71 -4.56 1.08 -11.19
N ASN A 72 -4.58 1.22 -9.87
CA ASN A 72 -4.66 2.53 -9.26
C ASN A 72 -3.36 3.32 -9.53
N ALA A 73 -3.47 4.45 -10.24
CA ALA A 73 -2.33 5.23 -10.68
C ALA A 73 -1.49 5.80 -9.52
N LEU A 74 -2.13 6.11 -8.39
CA LEU A 74 -1.44 6.65 -7.21
C LEU A 74 -0.58 5.57 -6.54
N ILE A 75 -1.17 4.40 -6.28
CA ILE A 75 -0.44 3.27 -5.68
C ILE A 75 0.70 2.81 -6.59
N LEU A 76 0.45 2.75 -7.91
CA LEU A 76 1.47 2.44 -8.91
C LEU A 76 2.63 3.45 -8.84
N SER A 77 2.35 4.75 -8.74
CA SER A 77 3.38 5.78 -8.60
C SER A 77 4.24 5.60 -7.35
N HIS A 78 3.62 5.31 -6.19
CA HIS A 78 4.35 5.04 -4.94
C HIS A 78 5.23 3.79 -5.03
N CYS A 79 4.68 2.71 -5.59
CA CYS A 79 5.44 1.47 -5.81
C CYS A 79 6.66 1.70 -6.70
N ILE A 80 6.54 2.48 -7.78
CA ILE A 80 7.67 2.79 -8.68
C ILE A 80 8.73 3.65 -7.97
N ILE A 81 8.32 4.60 -7.12
CA ILE A 81 9.27 5.38 -6.31
C ILE A 81 10.10 4.47 -5.41
N ILE A 82 9.44 3.51 -4.74
CA ILE A 82 10.10 2.54 -3.85
C ILE A 82 11.00 1.60 -4.66
N ALA A 83 10.54 1.11 -5.81
CA ALA A 83 11.37 0.28 -6.70
C ALA A 83 12.62 1.04 -7.19
N LYS A 84 12.47 2.32 -7.55
CA LYS A 84 13.60 3.19 -7.93
C LYS A 84 14.60 3.33 -6.78
N TRP A 85 14.13 3.44 -5.53
CA TRP A 85 15.01 3.49 -4.37
C TRP A 85 15.83 2.21 -4.23
N HIS A 86 15.20 1.04 -4.30
CA HIS A 86 15.88 -0.26 -4.26
C HIS A 86 16.91 -0.44 -5.39
N ILE A 87 16.65 0.11 -6.59
CA ILE A 87 17.62 0.10 -7.71
C ILE A 87 18.78 1.06 -7.45
N ILE A 88 18.50 2.31 -7.03
CA ILE A 88 19.54 3.32 -6.81
C ILE A 88 20.44 2.97 -5.63
N ASP A 89 19.94 2.28 -4.61
CA ASP A 89 20.75 1.86 -3.46
C ASP A 89 21.91 0.94 -3.86
N LEU A 90 21.81 0.25 -5.01
CA LEU A 90 22.91 -0.52 -5.60
C LEU A 90 23.99 0.36 -6.25
N ALA A 91 23.64 1.58 -6.67
CA ALA A 91 24.53 2.50 -7.35
C ALA A 91 25.05 3.59 -6.41
N ASN A 92 26.38 3.70 -6.31
CA ASN A 92 27.04 4.73 -5.50
C ASN A 92 27.13 6.09 -6.22
N VAL A 93 26.02 6.57 -6.81
CA VAL A 93 25.98 7.83 -7.59
C VAL A 93 25.32 8.93 -6.75
N ASP A 94 26.15 9.82 -6.18
CA ASP A 94 25.74 10.88 -5.24
C ASP A 94 24.61 11.79 -5.75
N ILE A 95 24.60 12.15 -7.04
CA ILE A 95 23.69 13.18 -7.58
C ILE A 95 22.22 12.72 -7.60
N LEU A 96 21.98 11.43 -7.80
CA LEU A 96 20.62 10.85 -7.89
C LEU A 96 20.07 10.47 -6.51
N TYR A 97 20.93 10.32 -5.51
CA TYR A 97 20.59 9.75 -4.22
C TYR A 97 19.68 10.66 -3.38
N GLU A 98 20.00 11.96 -3.29
CA GLU A 98 19.24 12.90 -2.46
C GLU A 98 17.80 13.08 -2.95
N GLN A 99 17.61 13.29 -4.26
CA GLN A 99 16.26 13.41 -4.83
C GLN A 99 15.48 12.08 -4.73
N ALA A 100 16.13 10.95 -4.94
CA ALA A 100 15.49 9.64 -4.79
C ALA A 100 15.04 9.41 -3.35
N LYS A 101 15.90 9.74 -2.37
CA LYS A 101 15.60 9.65 -0.94
C LYS A 101 14.43 10.56 -0.55
N GLU A 102 14.42 11.83 -0.94
CA GLU A 102 13.31 12.73 -0.64
C GLU A 102 11.96 12.23 -1.18
N ARG A 103 11.98 11.64 -2.38
CA ARG A 103 10.77 11.07 -3.01
C ARG A 103 10.33 9.81 -2.29
N TYR A 104 11.27 8.95 -1.92
CA TYR A 104 11.04 7.75 -1.12
C TYR A 104 10.44 8.12 0.24
N ASP A 105 11.07 9.01 1.00
CA ASP A 105 10.60 9.47 2.32
C ASP A 105 9.18 10.04 2.24
N ARG A 106 8.86 10.78 1.16
CA ARG A 106 7.51 11.29 0.92
C ARG A 106 6.51 10.17 0.62
N ALA A 107 6.88 9.18 -0.17
CA ALA A 107 6.03 8.03 -0.47
C ALA A 107 5.74 7.20 0.79
N ILE A 108 6.78 6.90 1.58
CA ILE A 108 6.64 6.19 2.85
C ILE A 108 5.80 6.99 3.85
N LYS A 109 5.96 8.31 3.94
CA LYS A 109 5.11 9.16 4.78
C LYS A 109 3.63 9.05 4.39
N TYR A 110 3.33 9.10 3.09
CA TYR A 110 1.96 8.96 2.60
C TYR A 110 1.39 7.56 2.91
N LEU A 111 2.14 6.50 2.62
CA LEU A 111 1.72 5.13 2.91
C LEU A 111 1.51 4.89 4.41
N ASN A 112 2.32 5.51 5.28
CA ASN A 112 2.10 5.48 6.72
C ASN A 112 0.83 6.21 7.17
N GLN A 113 0.48 7.34 6.55
CA GLN A 113 -0.78 8.04 6.84
C GLN A 113 -1.99 7.23 6.38
N LEU A 114 -1.88 6.59 5.21
CA LEU A 114 -2.89 5.67 4.69
C LEU A 114 -3.04 4.45 5.62
N ALA A 115 -1.94 3.85 6.07
CA ALA A 115 -1.94 2.75 7.02
C ALA A 115 -2.61 3.14 8.33
N LYS A 116 -2.30 4.33 8.87
CA LYS A 116 -2.94 4.85 10.09
C LYS A 116 -4.42 5.14 9.94
N GLY A 117 -4.94 5.23 8.71
CA GLY A 117 -6.31 5.65 8.43
C GLY A 117 -6.51 7.16 8.57
N ASP A 118 -5.44 7.96 8.64
CA ASP A 118 -5.53 9.43 8.60
C ASP A 118 -6.01 9.92 7.21
N ILE A 119 -5.71 9.12 6.18
CA ILE A 119 -6.14 9.31 4.80
C ILE A 119 -6.85 8.03 4.37
N SER A 120 -8.01 8.15 3.72
CA SER A 120 -8.71 7.04 3.09
C SER A 120 -8.73 7.20 1.57
N LEU A 121 -8.68 6.08 0.85
CA LEU A 121 -8.78 6.03 -0.61
C LEU A 121 -10.03 5.25 -1.01
N ASP A 122 -11.11 5.98 -1.26
CA ASP A 122 -12.39 5.40 -1.69
C ASP A 122 -12.32 4.73 -3.07
N SER A 123 -11.33 5.12 -3.87
CA SER A 123 -11.07 4.54 -5.20
C SER A 123 -10.48 3.12 -5.17
N LEU A 124 -10.00 2.65 -4.01
CA LEU A 124 -9.45 1.30 -3.87
C LEU A 124 -10.53 0.30 -3.46
N PRO A 125 -10.48 -0.95 -3.96
CA PRO A 125 -11.31 -2.04 -3.46
C PRO A 125 -11.18 -2.20 -1.94
N GLN A 126 -12.32 -2.25 -1.25
CA GLN A 126 -12.41 -2.40 0.19
C GLN A 126 -13.17 -3.67 0.55
N ILE A 127 -12.68 -4.37 1.57
CA ILE A 127 -13.41 -5.45 2.23
C ILE A 127 -14.45 -4.77 3.12
N LYS A 128 -15.72 -4.84 2.72
CA LYS A 128 -16.82 -4.31 3.54
C LYS A 128 -16.81 -5.02 4.90
N PRO A 129 -16.93 -4.29 6.04
CA PRO A 129 -17.20 -4.96 7.30
C PRO A 129 -18.53 -5.73 7.20
N PRO A 130 -18.69 -6.85 7.93
CA PRO A 130 -19.96 -7.58 7.94
C PRO A 130 -21.08 -6.63 8.36
N VAL A 131 -22.05 -6.44 7.47
CA VAL A 131 -23.28 -5.70 7.73
C VAL A 131 -24.29 -6.74 8.19
N ASN A 132 -24.19 -7.22 9.43
CA ASN A 132 -25.30 -7.85 10.16
C ASN A 132 -24.92 -8.11 11.62
N PRO A 133 -25.55 -7.45 12.60
CA PRO A 133 -25.34 -7.70 14.04
C PRO A 133 -25.86 -9.07 14.55
N ASP A 134 -26.46 -9.88 13.66
CA ASP A 134 -27.11 -11.16 14.02
C ASP A 134 -26.40 -12.40 13.42
N ASP A 135 -25.26 -12.23 12.75
CA ASP A 135 -24.53 -13.35 12.14
C ASP A 135 -23.45 -13.87 13.09
N GLU A 136 -23.76 -14.91 13.88
CA GLU A 136 -22.92 -15.48 14.94
C GLU A 136 -21.56 -16.09 14.48
N ASN A 137 -21.19 -15.95 13.20
CA ASN A 137 -20.07 -16.67 12.58
C ASN A 137 -18.93 -15.78 12.04
N ILE A 138 -18.84 -14.51 12.44
CA ILE A 138 -17.75 -13.63 12.01
C ILE A 138 -17.08 -13.03 13.24
N GLU A 139 -15.74 -13.02 13.27
CA GLU A 139 -14.95 -12.31 14.29
C GLU A 139 -15.26 -10.81 14.19
N ASP A 140 -16.32 -10.41 14.88
CA ASP A 140 -16.98 -9.15 14.69
C ASP A 140 -16.12 -7.98 15.19
N THR A 141 -15.68 -7.20 14.21
CA THR A 141 -14.82 -6.03 14.36
C THR A 141 -15.71 -4.78 14.33
N TYR A 142 -16.55 -4.58 15.34
CA TYR A 142 -17.38 -3.38 15.42
C TYR A 142 -16.59 -2.21 16.02
N PRO A 143 -16.83 -0.96 15.55
CA PRO A 143 -16.36 0.22 16.27
C PRO A 143 -16.84 0.15 17.72
N PHE A 144 -16.00 0.58 18.66
CA PHE A 144 -16.38 0.57 20.07
C PHE A 144 -17.60 1.48 20.29
N MET A 145 -18.78 0.88 20.48
CA MET A 145 -20.02 1.61 20.73
C MET A 145 -20.28 1.75 22.23
N TYR A 146 -20.40 2.98 22.72
CA TYR A 146 -20.86 3.29 24.07
C TYR A 146 -22.29 3.84 23.99
N GLY A 147 -23.23 3.15 24.63
CA GLY A 147 -24.62 3.57 24.78
C GLY A 147 -25.24 2.91 25.99
N SER A 148 -25.98 3.68 26.80
CA SER A 148 -26.86 3.10 27.82
C SER A 148 -28.08 2.51 27.13
N ARG A 149 -28.53 1.32 27.55
CA ARG A 149 -29.85 0.81 27.17
C ARG A 149 -30.92 1.87 27.44
N GLU A 150 -31.95 1.95 26.60
CA GLU A 150 -33.13 2.77 26.91
C GLU A 150 -33.61 2.45 28.32
N LYS A 151 -33.88 3.50 29.11
CA LYS A 151 -34.33 3.32 30.48
C LYS A 151 -35.61 2.49 30.47
N PHE A 152 -35.57 1.34 31.14
CA PHE A 152 -36.78 0.57 31.45
C PHE A 152 -37.69 1.45 32.30
N ASN A 153 -38.82 1.86 31.73
CA ASN A 153 -39.94 2.40 32.50
C ASN A 153 -40.76 1.21 32.98
N TYR A 154 -40.80 0.98 34.30
CA TYR A 154 -41.75 0.05 34.90
C TYR A 154 -43.10 0.77 34.99
N GLU A 155 -44.15 0.20 34.39
CA GLU A 155 -45.56 0.54 34.69
C GLU A 155 -46.01 -0.10 36.01
#